data_AF-A0A1G6ZGH5-F1
#
_entry.id   AF-A0A1G6ZGH5-F1
#
_cell.length_a   1.000
_cell.length_b   1.000
_cell.length_c   1.000
_cell.angle_alpha   90.00
_cell.angle_beta   90.00
_cell.angle_gamma   90.00
#
_symmetry.space_group_name_H-M   'P 1'
#
loop_
_entity.id
_entity.type
_entity.pdbx_description
1 polymer ?
#
loop_
_entity_poly.entity_id
_entity_poly.type
_entity_poly.pdbx_seq_one_letter_code
_entity_poly.pdbx_strand_id
1 'polypeptide(L)'
;MEATKLKYTIIKKRDQYDEYCRNLEALLGSEVDAYVQDEIDLLTLLIETYDEAHSAFTALDPIALLRSFMAEHHLKPQQLVDLLGVSKGYISDILNYKKGLSKEVIRKLATHFKVRQEAFNRPYKLKIASTRPEFNISKSITQHAANHQ
;
A
#
# COMPACT_ATOMS: atom_id res chain seq x y z
N MET A 1 -11.76 -47.21 9.43
CA MET A 1 -11.91 -46.17 8.40
C MET A 1 -10.55 -45.51 8.27
N GLU A 2 -9.83 -45.74 7.17
CA GLU A 2 -8.59 -45.01 6.93
C GLU A 2 -8.94 -43.55 6.63
N ALA A 3 -8.34 -42.63 7.36
CA ALA A 3 -8.52 -41.21 7.11
C ALA A 3 -7.75 -40.86 5.82
N THR A 4 -8.49 -40.62 4.73
CA THR A 4 -7.90 -40.13 3.48
C THR A 4 -7.30 -38.75 3.74
N LYS A 5 -5.97 -38.67 3.75
CA LYS A 5 -5.27 -37.41 3.97
C LYS A 5 -5.42 -36.55 2.71
N LEU A 6 -5.94 -35.34 2.87
CA LEU A 6 -6.01 -34.37 1.77
C LEU A 6 -4.61 -34.07 1.26
N LYS A 7 -4.45 -34.06 -0.07
CA LYS A 7 -3.19 -33.71 -0.74
C LYS A 7 -2.75 -32.28 -0.41
N TYR A 8 -3.71 -31.35 -0.49
CA TYR A 8 -3.51 -29.94 -0.14
C TYR A 8 -4.46 -29.50 0.98
N THR A 9 -3.96 -28.65 1.84
CA THR A 9 -4.74 -27.91 2.85
C THR A 9 -4.47 -26.42 2.72
N ILE A 10 -5.28 -25.60 3.42
CA ILE A 10 -5.05 -24.15 3.52
C ILE A 10 -3.61 -23.88 3.97
N ILE A 11 -2.97 -22.91 3.31
CA ILE A 11 -1.61 -22.50 3.62
C ILE A 11 -1.60 -21.73 4.94
N LYS A 12 -0.85 -22.24 5.94
CA LYS A 12 -0.77 -21.64 7.29
C LYS A 12 0.59 -21.04 7.61
N LYS A 13 1.62 -21.37 6.82
CA LYS A 13 3.02 -21.00 7.08
C LYS A 13 3.78 -20.85 5.78
N ARG A 14 4.90 -20.11 5.84
CA ARG A 14 5.72 -19.78 4.67
C ARG A 14 6.28 -21.02 3.95
N ASP A 15 6.76 -22.03 4.67
CA ASP A 15 7.28 -23.24 4.03
C ASP A 15 6.26 -23.93 3.12
N GLN A 16 5.00 -23.95 3.54
CA GLN A 16 3.90 -24.57 2.80
C GLN A 16 3.55 -23.76 1.55
N TYR A 17 3.63 -22.44 1.64
CA TYR A 17 3.52 -21.54 0.49
C TYR A 17 4.61 -21.84 -0.54
N ASP A 18 5.88 -21.86 -0.11
CA ASP A 18 7.01 -22.08 -1.02
C ASP A 18 6.95 -23.49 -1.65
N GLU A 19 6.48 -24.49 -0.91
CA GLU A 19 6.21 -25.84 -1.45
C GLU A 19 5.13 -25.82 -2.53
N TYR A 20 4.00 -25.16 -2.28
CA TYR A 20 2.89 -25.11 -3.23
C TYR A 20 3.27 -24.33 -4.49
N CYS A 21 4.06 -23.27 -4.38
CA CYS A 21 4.59 -22.56 -5.55
C CYS A 21 5.45 -23.47 -6.43
N ARG A 22 6.35 -24.26 -5.83
CA ARG A 22 7.17 -25.23 -6.57
C ARG A 22 6.32 -26.30 -7.25
N ASN A 23 5.30 -26.80 -6.55
CA ASN A 23 4.39 -27.80 -7.12
C ASN A 23 3.60 -27.23 -8.30
N LEU A 24 3.09 -26.01 -8.18
CA LEU A 24 2.40 -25.31 -9.26
C LEU A 24 3.31 -25.13 -10.48
N GLU A 25 4.55 -24.68 -10.27
CA GLU A 25 5.54 -24.52 -11.34
C GLU A 25 5.82 -25.84 -12.08
N ALA A 26 5.93 -26.95 -11.34
CA ALA A 26 6.12 -28.28 -11.93
C ALA A 26 4.92 -28.73 -12.77
N LEU A 27 3.68 -28.47 -12.31
CA LEU A 27 2.46 -28.82 -13.03
C LEU A 27 2.32 -28.03 -14.34
N LEU A 28 2.67 -26.74 -14.33
CA LEU A 28 2.61 -25.88 -15.53
C LEU A 28 3.62 -26.31 -16.61
N GLY A 29 4.66 -27.07 -16.26
CA GLY A 29 5.63 -27.64 -17.19
C GLY A 29 5.27 -29.02 -17.74
N SER A 30 4.11 -29.58 -17.38
CA SER A 30 3.68 -30.94 -17.73
C SER A 30 2.53 -30.96 -18.75
N GLU A 31 2.22 -32.15 -19.31
CA GLU A 31 1.02 -32.30 -20.13
C GLU A 31 -0.23 -32.11 -19.28
N VAL A 32 -1.09 -31.17 -19.68
CA VAL A 32 -2.27 -30.78 -18.92
C VAL A 32 -3.47 -31.61 -19.35
N ASP A 33 -3.99 -32.42 -18.42
CA ASP A 33 -5.32 -33.01 -18.49
C ASP A 33 -6.29 -32.28 -17.54
N ALA A 34 -7.55 -32.70 -17.51
CA ALA A 34 -8.57 -32.07 -16.67
C ALA A 34 -8.27 -32.18 -15.16
N TYR A 35 -7.63 -33.27 -14.72
CA TYR A 35 -7.29 -33.45 -13.31
C TYR A 35 -6.10 -32.57 -12.90
N VAL A 36 -5.10 -32.46 -13.77
CA VAL A 36 -3.97 -31.56 -13.60
C VAL A 36 -4.44 -30.10 -13.60
N GLN A 37 -5.42 -29.75 -14.45
CA GLN A 37 -6.01 -28.42 -14.46
C GLN A 37 -6.74 -28.09 -13.14
N ASP A 38 -7.57 -29.00 -12.62
CA ASP A 38 -8.22 -28.83 -11.33
C ASP A 38 -7.21 -28.64 -10.19
N GLU A 39 -6.07 -29.33 -10.27
CA GLU A 39 -4.98 -29.20 -9.30
C GLU A 39 -4.26 -27.85 -9.39
N ILE A 40 -4.00 -27.38 -10.61
CA ILE A 40 -3.43 -26.05 -10.88
C ILE A 40 -4.36 -24.96 -10.34
N ASP A 41 -5.67 -25.06 -10.61
CA ASP A 41 -6.67 -24.10 -10.17
C ASP A 41 -6.74 -24.03 -8.63
N LEU A 42 -6.74 -25.20 -7.97
CA LEU A 42 -6.73 -25.27 -6.51
C LEU A 42 -5.45 -24.66 -5.91
N LEU A 43 -4.28 -25.02 -6.42
CA LEU A 43 -3.01 -24.49 -5.92
C LEU A 43 -2.92 -22.98 -6.12
N THR A 44 -3.34 -22.49 -7.28
CA THR A 44 -3.40 -21.06 -7.59
C THR A 44 -4.26 -20.33 -6.56
N LEU A 45 -5.49 -20.81 -6.31
CA LEU A 45 -6.38 -20.21 -5.33
C LEU A 45 -5.78 -20.18 -3.91
N LEU A 46 -5.14 -21.27 -3.48
CA LEU A 46 -4.53 -21.37 -2.16
C LEU A 46 -3.34 -20.40 -1.98
N ILE A 47 -2.50 -20.30 -3.01
CA ILE A 47 -1.35 -19.38 -3.07
C ILE A 47 -1.84 -17.94 -3.04
N GLU A 48 -2.79 -17.56 -3.91
CA GLU A 48 -3.39 -16.23 -3.95
C GLU A 48 -4.02 -15.86 -2.61
N THR A 49 -4.79 -16.77 -1.99
CA THR A 49 -5.40 -16.52 -0.69
C THR A 49 -4.34 -16.25 0.39
N TYR A 50 -3.25 -17.02 0.39
CA TYR A 50 -2.16 -16.80 1.33
C TYR A 50 -1.44 -15.48 1.05
N ASP A 51 -1.14 -15.19 -0.22
CA ASP A 51 -0.51 -13.95 -0.64
C ASP A 51 -1.36 -12.73 -0.35
N GLU A 52 -2.68 -12.80 -0.45
CA GLU A 52 -3.54 -11.69 -0.05
C GLU A 52 -3.46 -11.44 1.46
N ALA A 53 -3.44 -12.51 2.25
CA ALA A 53 -3.35 -12.42 3.71
C ALA A 53 -1.95 -12.01 4.20
N HIS A 54 -0.89 -12.35 3.46
CA HIS A 54 0.51 -12.16 3.85
C HIS A 54 1.26 -11.17 2.97
N SER A 55 0.59 -10.56 2.00
CA SER A 55 1.22 -9.65 1.04
C SER A 55 1.89 -8.49 1.75
N ALA A 56 3.17 -8.33 1.45
CA ALA A 56 3.95 -7.14 1.71
C ALA A 56 3.41 -5.89 0.97
N PHE A 57 2.27 -5.98 0.26
CA PHE A 57 1.46 -4.80 -0.01
C PHE A 57 1.25 -3.97 1.26
N THR A 58 1.22 -4.57 2.45
CA THR A 58 1.14 -3.88 3.74
C THR A 58 2.40 -3.12 4.20
N ALA A 59 3.57 -3.29 3.56
CA ALA A 59 4.80 -2.66 4.04
C ALA A 59 4.98 -1.20 3.59
N LEU A 60 4.55 -0.87 2.36
CA LEU A 60 4.68 0.48 1.83
C LEU A 60 3.49 1.33 2.25
N ASP A 61 3.79 2.48 2.84
CA ASP A 61 2.79 3.51 3.04
C ASP A 61 2.24 4.00 1.68
N PRO A 62 1.02 4.58 1.64
CA PRO A 62 0.37 5.00 0.39
C PRO A 62 1.21 5.92 -0.50
N ILE A 63 2.08 6.75 0.08
CA ILE A 63 2.92 7.69 -0.68
C ILE A 63 4.14 6.98 -1.24
N ALA A 64 4.75 6.07 -0.49
CA ALA A 64 5.82 5.22 -0.99
C ALA A 64 5.35 4.33 -2.14
N LEU A 65 4.14 3.76 -2.03
CA LEU A 65 3.47 3.02 -3.11
C LEU A 65 3.21 3.90 -4.34
N LEU A 66 2.71 5.13 -4.15
CA LEU A 66 2.53 6.06 -5.26
C LEU A 66 3.85 6.33 -5.99
N ARG A 67 4.95 6.48 -5.25
CA ARG A 67 6.28 6.72 -5.82
C ARG A 67 6.82 5.52 -6.59
N SER A 68 6.58 4.30 -6.15
CA SER A 68 6.99 3.11 -6.92
C SER A 68 6.27 3.04 -8.25
N PHE A 69 4.96 3.26 -8.27
CA PHE A 69 4.19 3.34 -9.52
C PHE A 69 4.67 4.50 -10.41
N MET A 70 4.96 5.66 -9.84
CA MET A 70 5.52 6.76 -10.63
C MET A 70 6.85 6.40 -11.29
N ALA A 71 7.72 5.66 -10.59
CA ALA A 71 8.98 5.21 -11.14
C ALA A 71 8.79 4.17 -12.26
N GLU A 72 7.95 3.16 -12.02
CA GLU A 72 7.63 2.08 -12.96
C GLU A 72 6.98 2.59 -14.25
N HIS A 73 6.05 3.53 -14.13
CA HIS A 73 5.34 4.12 -15.27
C HIS A 73 5.99 5.40 -15.81
N HIS A 74 7.18 5.77 -15.32
CA HIS A 74 7.87 7.01 -15.67
C HIS A 74 7.01 8.28 -15.54
N LEU A 75 6.08 8.30 -14.58
CA LEU A 75 5.16 9.40 -14.35
C LEU A 75 5.84 10.55 -13.61
N LYS A 76 5.71 11.75 -14.17
CA LYS A 76 6.14 12.98 -13.51
C LYS A 76 5.04 13.54 -12.61
N PRO A 77 5.37 14.28 -11.53
CA PRO A 77 4.37 14.93 -10.68
C PRO A 77 3.35 15.77 -11.45
N GLN A 78 3.76 16.42 -12.54
CA GLN A 78 2.87 17.20 -13.40
C GLN A 78 1.77 16.34 -14.05
N GLN A 79 2.07 15.08 -14.43
CA GLN A 79 1.06 14.20 -15.00
C GLN A 79 0.04 13.73 -13.94
N LEU A 80 0.45 13.66 -12.66
CA LEU A 80 -0.49 13.39 -11.57
C LEU A 80 -1.49 14.53 -11.35
N VAL A 81 -1.09 15.78 -11.60
CA VAL A 81 -1.99 16.95 -11.53
C VAL A 81 -3.13 16.76 -12.53
N ASP A 82 -2.79 16.39 -13.76
CA ASP A 82 -3.75 16.22 -14.86
C ASP A 82 -4.60 14.95 -14.63
N LEU A 83 -3.98 13.84 -14.24
CA LEU A 83 -4.66 12.57 -13.92
C LEU A 83 -5.67 12.72 -12.78
N LEU A 84 -5.29 13.43 -11.71
CA LEU A 84 -6.09 13.52 -10.51
C LEU A 84 -7.03 14.74 -10.52
N GLY A 85 -6.81 15.72 -11.41
CA GLY A 85 -7.57 16.95 -11.46
C GLY A 85 -7.40 17.82 -10.21
N VAL A 86 -6.20 17.86 -9.65
CA VAL A 86 -5.89 18.59 -8.41
C VAL A 86 -4.73 19.55 -8.60
N SER A 87 -4.55 20.51 -7.69
CA SER A 87 -3.49 21.53 -7.84
C SER A 87 -2.07 20.96 -7.71
N LYS A 88 -1.11 21.61 -8.38
CA LYS A 88 0.34 21.29 -8.24
C LYS A 88 0.81 21.33 -6.78
N GLY A 89 0.30 22.30 -6.01
CA GLY A 89 0.60 22.43 -4.59
C GLY A 89 0.13 21.21 -3.79
N TYR A 90 -1.07 20.70 -4.07
CA TYR A 90 -1.60 19.52 -3.38
C TYR A 90 -0.81 18.25 -3.71
N ILE A 91 -0.42 18.04 -4.98
CA ILE A 91 0.47 16.92 -5.34
C ILE A 91 1.81 17.02 -4.60
N SER A 92 2.40 18.21 -4.54
CA SER A 92 3.65 18.43 -3.80
C SER A 92 3.47 18.12 -2.31
N ASP A 93 2.37 18.57 -1.69
CA ASP A 93 2.09 18.32 -0.28
C ASP A 93 1.91 16.82 0.01
N ILE A 94 1.17 16.09 -0.83
CA ILE A 94 1.00 14.63 -0.73
C ILE A 94 2.35 13.92 -0.82
N LEU A 95 3.12 14.20 -1.88
CA LEU A 95 4.41 13.53 -2.12
C LEU A 95 5.42 13.83 -1.01
N ASN A 96 5.30 14.97 -0.33
CA ASN A 96 6.12 15.35 0.81
C ASN A 96 5.51 15.00 2.18
N TYR A 97 4.45 14.19 2.21
CA TYR A 97 3.77 13.76 3.44
C TYR A 97 3.17 14.92 4.26
N LYS A 98 2.97 16.09 3.68
CA LYS A 98 2.36 17.25 4.38
C LYS A 98 0.84 17.15 4.44
N LYS A 99 0.23 16.47 3.47
CA LYS A 99 -1.22 16.23 3.42
C LYS A 99 -1.56 14.78 3.11
N GLY A 100 -2.71 14.36 3.63
CA GLY A 100 -3.34 13.09 3.33
C GLY A 100 -3.92 13.02 1.90
N LEU A 101 -4.10 11.78 1.40
CA LEU A 101 -4.85 11.51 0.17
C LEU A 101 -6.35 11.64 0.46
N SER A 102 -7.08 12.38 -0.38
CA SER A 102 -8.54 12.41 -0.30
C SER A 102 -9.15 11.11 -0.83
N LYS A 103 -10.39 10.79 -0.44
CA LYS A 103 -11.12 9.61 -0.95
C LYS A 103 -11.23 9.61 -2.48
N GLU A 104 -11.38 10.79 -3.09
CA GLU A 104 -11.44 10.91 -4.55
C GLU A 104 -10.09 10.56 -5.20
N VAL A 105 -8.99 11.07 -4.64
CA VAL A 105 -7.64 10.74 -5.12
C VAL A 105 -7.35 9.25 -4.96
N ILE A 106 -7.69 8.66 -3.81
CA ILE A 106 -7.55 7.22 -3.56
C ILE A 106 -8.26 6.42 -4.66
N ARG A 107 -9.51 6.78 -4.98
CA ARG A 107 -10.29 6.11 -6.02
C ARG A 107 -9.66 6.26 -7.41
N LYS A 108 -9.22 7.46 -7.78
CA LYS A 108 -8.59 7.70 -9.09
C LYS A 108 -7.29 6.92 -9.24
N LEU A 109 -6.44 6.91 -8.20
CA LEU A 109 -5.18 6.15 -8.21
C LEU A 109 -5.43 4.65 -8.28
N ALA A 110 -6.34 4.13 -7.46
CA ALA A 110 -6.71 2.71 -7.47
C ALA A 110 -7.22 2.26 -8.84
N THR A 111 -8.12 3.04 -9.46
CA THR A 111 -8.64 2.76 -10.81
C THR A 111 -7.57 2.84 -11.89
N HIS A 112 -6.62 3.78 -11.78
CA HIS A 112 -5.55 3.97 -12.76
C HIS A 112 -4.52 2.84 -12.70
N PHE A 113 -4.03 2.50 -11.50
CA PHE A 113 -3.02 1.45 -11.30
C PHE A 113 -3.61 0.05 -11.15
N LYS A 114 -4.94 -0.11 -11.30
CA LYS A 114 -5.65 -1.39 -11.21
C LYS A 114 -5.39 -2.15 -9.91
N VAL A 115 -5.36 -1.42 -8.80
CA VAL A 115 -5.21 -1.96 -7.46
C VAL A 115 -6.44 -1.71 -6.60
N ARG A 116 -6.58 -2.47 -5.52
CA ARG A 116 -7.58 -2.26 -4.48
C ARG A 116 -7.42 -0.89 -3.82
N GLN A 117 -8.51 -0.21 -3.47
CA GLN A 117 -8.47 1.14 -2.84
C GLN A 117 -7.75 1.11 -1.48
N GLU A 118 -7.81 -0.03 -0.80
CA GLU A 118 -7.13 -0.36 0.44
C GLU A 118 -5.62 -0.14 0.33
N ALA A 119 -5.04 -0.23 -0.88
CA ALA A 119 -3.62 0.04 -1.10
C ALA A 119 -3.25 1.50 -0.82
N PHE A 120 -4.15 2.44 -1.12
CA PHE A 120 -3.95 3.88 -0.88
C PHE A 120 -4.69 4.41 0.35
N ASN A 121 -5.53 3.60 1.00
CA ASN A 121 -6.33 3.98 2.18
C ASN A 121 -5.68 3.61 3.53
N ARG A 122 -4.40 3.22 3.53
CA ARG A 122 -3.69 2.84 4.76
C ARG A 122 -3.32 4.06 5.58
N PRO A 123 -3.26 3.98 6.93
CA PRO A 123 -2.75 5.06 7.75
C PRO A 123 -1.24 5.29 7.52
N TYR A 124 -0.80 6.55 7.53
CA TYR A 124 0.61 6.94 7.46
C TYR A 124 0.86 8.26 8.18
N LYS A 125 2.10 8.46 8.65
CA LYS A 125 2.49 9.66 9.40
C LYS A 125 2.69 10.85 8.46
N LEU A 126 2.08 11.99 8.79
CA LEU A 126 2.31 13.23 8.09
C LEU A 126 3.52 13.98 8.66
N LYS A 127 4.34 14.56 7.79
CA LYS A 127 5.39 15.52 8.11
C LYS A 127 4.74 16.89 8.27
N ILE A 128 4.14 17.14 9.44
CA ILE A 128 3.63 18.47 9.79
C ILE A 128 4.84 19.38 9.95
N ALA A 129 4.95 20.42 9.14
CA ALA A 129 5.90 21.50 9.43
C ALA A 129 5.45 22.14 10.75
N SER A 130 6.30 22.07 11.77
CA SER A 130 6.13 22.76 13.04
C SER A 130 6.22 24.28 12.84
N THR A 131 5.23 24.88 12.20
CA THR A 131 5.00 26.33 12.23
C THR A 131 3.86 26.59 13.19
N ARG A 132 4.03 26.19 14.45
CA ARG A 132 3.33 26.87 15.54
C ARG A 132 4.28 28.01 15.92
N PRO A 133 3.92 29.28 15.74
CA PRO A 133 4.68 30.34 16.38
C PRO A 133 4.66 30.00 17.87
N GLU A 134 5.81 29.78 18.48
CA GLU A 134 5.91 29.74 19.92
C GLU A 134 5.47 31.11 20.42
N PHE A 135 4.21 31.22 20.81
CA PHE A 135 3.74 32.37 21.57
C PHE A 135 4.42 32.29 22.93
N ASN A 136 5.61 32.87 23.01
CA ASN A 136 6.45 32.88 24.20
C ASN A 136 5.78 33.83 25.21
N ILE A 137 4.85 33.28 26.02
CA ILE A 137 4.12 34.01 27.08
C ILE A 137 5.11 34.70 28.05
N SER A 138 6.33 34.17 28.17
CA SER A 138 7.41 34.72 28.99
C SER A 138 7.83 36.15 28.60
N LYS A 139 7.75 36.54 27.31
CA LYS A 139 8.14 37.90 26.89
C LYS A 139 7.05 38.95 27.11
N SER A 140 5.78 38.55 27.22
CA SER A 140 4.67 39.50 27.37
C SER A 140 4.49 39.97 28.83
N ILE A 141 5.00 39.22 29.80
CA ILE A 141 4.91 39.56 31.23
C ILE A 141 6.03 40.52 31.64
N THR A 142 7.24 40.39 31.07
CA THR A 142 8.38 41.24 31.43
C THR A 142 8.25 42.67 30.91
N GLN A 143 7.54 42.90 29.79
CA GLN A 143 7.34 44.25 29.25
C GLN A 143 6.35 45.09 30.07
N HIS A 144 5.47 44.47 30.86
CA HIS A 144 4.52 45.19 31.69
C HIS A 144 5.10 45.63 33.05
N ALA A 145 6.18 44.99 33.51
CA ALA A 145 6.87 45.35 34.76
C ALA A 145 7.89 46.50 34.61
N ALA A 146 8.31 46.82 33.38
CA ALA A 146 9.31 47.86 33.10
C ALA A 146 8.74 49.27 32.83
N ASN A 147 7.41 49.41 32.74
CA ASN A 147 6.74 50.70 32.47
C ASN A 147 6.10 51.35 33.72
N HIS A 148 6.38 50.81 34.91
CA HIS A 148 5.89 51.36 36.19
C HIS A 148 7.03 51.58 37.22
N GLN A 149 8.19 52.05 36.75
CA GLN A 149 9.18 52.72 37.60
C GLN A 149 9.48 54.11 37.04
#